data_AF-A0A2K5D9A0-F1
#
_entry.id   AF-A0A2K5D9A0-F1
#
_cell.length_a   1.000
_cell.length_b   1.000
_cell.length_c   1.000
_cell.angle_alpha   90.00
_cell.angle_beta   90.00
_cell.angle_gamma   90.00
#
_symmetry.space_group_name_H-M   'P 1'
#
loop_
_entity.id
_entity.type
_entity.pdbx_description
1 polymer ?
#
loop_
_entity_poly.entity_id
_entity_poly.type
_entity_poly.pdbx_seq_one_letter_code
_entity_poly.pdbx_strand_id
1 'polypeptide(L)'
;MASTVSPSTTAGTPEPPPLSDQIQNAADISVIVINFLVVMAVGLWAMLRTNRGTIGGFFLAGRDVAWWPMGASLFASNIGSGHFVGLAGTGAASGVATVTFEWTSSVMLPILGWIFVPIYIKAGVMTMPEYLKKRFGGERLQVYLSILSLFTCVILSIASDMFSGAIFIQLALGLDLYLAIFILLAITAVYTITGGLASVIYTDTLQTIIMLIGSFILMAFAFNEVGGYESFTEKYMNAIPSVVKGDNLTISARCYTPRADSFHIFRDPVTGDIPWPGIIFGTPITALWYWCANQVIVQRCLCGKDMSHVKAACIMCAYLKLLPMFLMVMPGMISRILYTDNVACVVPSECVKHCGVEVGCTNYAYPTMVLELMPQGLRGLMLSVMLASLMSSLTSIFNSASTLFTIDLYTKVRKQASEKELLMVGRLFLLLLSVASIVWVPLVQVSQNGQLIHYTESISSYLGPPVAAVYVLAIFCKRVNEQYPEQSRGCLKKAYDLFCGLQKGPKLTKEEEEALSKKLTDTSERPLWRTVVNINAILLLAVVVFIHGYYA
;
A
#
# COMPACT_ATOMS: atom_id res chain seq x y z
N MET A 1 -44.49 10.36 -6.28
CA MET A 1 -45.31 9.81 -5.19
C MET A 1 -44.36 9.26 -4.14
N ALA A 2 -44.45 9.78 -2.92
CA ALA A 2 -43.61 9.38 -1.81
C ALA A 2 -43.98 7.96 -1.37
N SER A 3 -43.02 7.05 -1.41
CA SER A 3 -43.16 5.71 -0.83
C SER A 3 -42.33 5.65 0.44
N THR A 4 -43.05 5.60 1.55
CA THR A 4 -42.61 5.42 2.93
C THR A 4 -41.77 4.15 3.09
N VAL A 5 -40.51 4.31 3.50
CA VAL A 5 -39.67 3.21 4.00
C VAL A 5 -40.12 2.90 5.42
N SER A 6 -40.64 1.69 5.62
CA SER A 6 -40.93 1.16 6.97
C SER A 6 -39.65 0.52 7.53
N PRO A 7 -39.36 0.67 8.83
CA PRO A 7 -38.22 0.03 9.46
C PRO A 7 -38.62 -1.39 9.88
N SER A 8 -38.12 -2.41 9.19
CA SER A 8 -38.29 -3.79 9.60
C SER A 8 -36.95 -4.48 9.79
N THR A 9 -36.78 -4.95 11.03
CA THR A 9 -35.96 -6.08 11.47
C THR A 9 -34.44 -5.93 11.36
N THR A 10 -33.85 -5.64 12.53
CA THR A 10 -32.54 -6.13 12.97
C THR A 10 -32.35 -7.58 12.52
N ALA A 11 -31.67 -7.77 11.39
CA ALA A 11 -31.11 -9.06 11.03
C ALA A 11 -30.05 -9.39 12.08
N GLY A 12 -30.27 -10.47 12.82
CA GLY A 12 -29.21 -11.07 13.62
C GLY A 12 -28.02 -11.33 12.71
N THR A 13 -26.82 -10.99 13.20
CA THR A 13 -25.56 -11.41 12.59
C THR A 13 -25.65 -12.89 12.25
N PRO A 14 -25.55 -13.29 10.97
CA PRO A 14 -25.48 -14.70 10.61
C PRO A 14 -24.27 -15.30 11.33
N GLU A 15 -24.43 -16.47 11.95
CA GLU A 15 -23.27 -17.25 12.39
C GLU A 15 -22.31 -17.42 11.20
N PRO A 16 -21.00 -17.20 11.40
CA PRO A 16 -20.04 -17.41 10.33
C PRO A 16 -20.14 -18.86 9.82
N PRO A 17 -19.98 -19.10 8.51
CA PRO A 17 -20.06 -20.45 7.96
C PRO A 17 -19.10 -21.39 8.69
N PRO A 18 -19.46 -22.68 8.88
CA PRO A 18 -18.62 -23.63 9.61
C PRO A 18 -17.42 -24.01 8.74
N LEU A 19 -16.37 -23.18 8.79
CA LEU A 19 -15.05 -23.45 8.21
C LEU A 19 -13.94 -23.44 9.30
N SER A 20 -14.33 -23.55 10.57
CA SER A 20 -13.42 -23.47 11.72
C SER A 20 -12.62 -24.75 12.00
N ASP A 21 -12.92 -25.88 11.35
CA ASP A 21 -12.20 -27.14 11.57
C ASP A 21 -10.89 -27.22 10.76
N GLN A 22 -10.70 -26.34 9.77
CA GLN A 22 -9.55 -26.44 8.88
C GLN A 22 -8.23 -25.99 9.53
N ILE A 23 -8.20 -25.02 10.47
CA ILE A 23 -6.94 -24.53 11.07
C ILE A 23 -6.50 -25.29 12.33
N GLN A 24 -7.25 -26.28 12.79
CA GLN A 24 -6.90 -27.03 14.01
C GLN A 24 -5.71 -28.00 13.84
N ASN A 25 -5.00 -27.95 12.71
CA ASN A 25 -3.83 -28.77 12.50
C ASN A 25 -2.58 -28.16 13.16
N ALA A 26 -1.92 -28.95 14.00
CA ALA A 26 -0.69 -28.58 14.68
C ALA A 26 0.41 -28.09 13.72
N ALA A 27 0.47 -28.62 12.49
CA ALA A 27 1.44 -28.18 11.48
C ALA A 27 1.24 -26.71 11.06
N ASP A 28 0.01 -26.29 10.78
CA ASP A 28 -0.30 -24.92 10.35
C ASP A 28 -0.02 -23.93 11.49
N ILE A 29 -0.50 -24.25 12.70
CA ILE A 29 -0.29 -23.41 13.89
C ILE A 29 1.20 -23.27 14.21
N SER A 30 1.96 -24.37 14.16
CA SER A 30 3.40 -24.34 14.42
C SER A 30 4.13 -23.44 13.43
N VAL A 31 3.80 -23.52 12.14
CA VAL A 31 4.43 -22.69 11.11
C VAL A 31 4.09 -21.21 11.31
N ILE A 32 2.84 -20.88 11.66
CA ILE A 32 2.44 -19.50 11.97
C ILE A 32 3.24 -18.96 13.16
N VAL A 33 3.28 -19.70 14.27
CA VAL A 33 4.02 -19.27 15.48
C VAL A 33 5.50 -19.10 15.18
N ILE A 34 6.12 -20.05 14.48
CA ILE A 34 7.54 -19.97 14.09
C ILE A 34 7.79 -18.72 13.22
N ASN A 35 6.94 -18.47 12.22
CA ASN A 35 7.08 -17.31 11.35
C ASN A 35 6.98 -15.99 12.14
N PHE A 36 5.98 -15.87 13.04
CA PHE A 36 5.87 -14.71 13.93
C PHE A 36 7.10 -14.52 14.82
N LEU A 37 7.64 -15.61 15.40
CA LEU A 37 8.85 -15.54 16.23
C LEU A 37 10.07 -15.09 15.41
N VAL A 38 10.23 -15.57 14.18
CA VAL A 38 11.33 -15.17 13.28
C VAL A 38 11.21 -13.70 12.90
N VAL A 39 10.01 -13.23 12.53
CA VAL A 39 9.75 -11.81 12.22
C VAL A 39 10.05 -10.93 13.44
N MET A 40 9.60 -11.34 14.63
CA MET A 40 9.89 -10.63 15.87
C MET A 40 11.40 -10.60 16.18
N ALA A 41 12.11 -11.72 16.00
CA ALA A 41 13.54 -11.81 16.21
C ALA A 41 14.33 -10.88 15.26
N VAL A 42 13.96 -10.85 13.97
CA VAL A 42 14.57 -9.93 12.99
C VAL A 42 14.29 -8.48 13.33
N GLY A 43 13.07 -8.16 13.78
CA GLY A 43 12.71 -6.83 14.26
C GLY A 43 13.55 -6.40 15.47
N LEU A 44 13.65 -7.26 16.48
CA LEU A 44 14.48 -7.03 17.67
C LEU A 44 15.97 -6.88 17.32
N TRP A 45 16.49 -7.72 16.42
CA TRP A 45 17.85 -7.62 15.94
C TRP A 45 18.12 -6.28 15.23
N ALA A 46 17.23 -5.86 14.33
CA ALA A 46 17.32 -4.58 13.63
C ALA A 46 17.24 -3.39 14.61
N MET A 47 16.35 -3.47 15.60
CA MET A 47 16.21 -2.49 16.68
C MET A 47 17.47 -2.30 17.51
N LEU A 48 18.22 -3.38 17.77
CA LEU A 48 19.46 -3.33 18.55
C LEU A 48 20.64 -2.78 17.74
N ARG A 49 20.60 -2.91 16.42
CA ARG A 49 21.64 -2.42 15.49
C ARG A 49 21.51 -0.94 15.14
N THR A 50 20.34 -0.33 15.31
CA THR A 50 20.07 1.05 14.88
C THR A 50 19.98 2.04 16.03
N ASN A 51 20.55 3.23 15.84
CA ASN A 51 20.51 4.31 16.83
C ASN A 51 19.14 5.02 16.80
N ARG A 52 18.23 4.59 17.67
CA ARG A 52 16.85 5.10 17.77
C ARG A 52 16.73 6.40 18.58
N GLY A 53 17.84 6.92 19.11
CA GLY A 53 17.85 8.10 19.97
C GLY A 53 17.60 9.43 19.23
N THR A 54 17.71 9.43 17.90
CA THR A 54 17.59 10.63 17.05
C THR A 54 16.42 10.52 16.08
N ILE A 55 15.91 11.67 15.64
CA ILE A 55 14.79 11.78 14.68
C ILE A 55 15.14 11.08 13.36
N GLY A 56 16.35 11.31 12.83
CA GLY A 56 16.83 10.66 11.61
C GLY A 56 17.03 9.15 11.76
N GLY A 57 17.41 8.68 12.95
CA GLY A 57 17.50 7.25 13.24
C GLY A 57 16.12 6.57 13.25
N PHE A 58 15.13 7.20 13.89
CA PHE A 58 13.78 6.65 14.00
C PHE A 58 12.98 6.73 12.68
N PHE A 59 12.99 7.88 11.99
CA PHE A 59 12.16 8.12 10.81
C PHE A 59 12.85 7.88 9.46
N LEU A 60 14.19 7.84 9.40
CA LEU A 60 14.96 7.64 8.15
C LEU A 60 15.93 6.46 8.21
N ALA A 61 15.86 5.62 9.26
CA ALA A 61 16.78 4.50 9.47
C ALA A 61 18.27 4.90 9.40
N GLY A 62 18.60 6.15 9.73
CA GLY A 62 19.97 6.68 9.65
C GLY A 62 20.53 6.83 8.22
N ARG A 63 19.71 6.67 7.18
CA ARG A 63 20.13 6.70 5.76
C ARG A 63 21.26 5.75 5.40
N ASP A 64 21.27 4.53 5.96
CA ASP A 64 22.31 3.52 5.70
C ASP A 64 21.73 2.22 5.11
N VAL A 65 20.58 2.30 4.46
CA VAL A 65 19.88 1.11 3.94
C VAL A 65 20.42 0.73 2.56
N ALA A 66 20.72 -0.56 2.39
CA ALA A 66 21.13 -1.14 1.11
C ALA A 66 19.97 -1.20 0.09
N TRP A 67 20.27 -1.53 -1.17
CA TRP A 67 19.27 -1.47 -2.24
C TRP A 67 18.22 -2.58 -2.13
N TRP A 68 18.63 -3.78 -1.69
CA TRP A 68 17.74 -4.94 -1.65
C TRP A 68 16.70 -4.88 -0.51
N PRO A 69 16.99 -4.48 0.75
CA PRO A 69 15.95 -4.37 1.77
C PRO A 69 15.03 -3.19 1.47
N MET A 70 15.60 -2.09 0.94
CA MET A 70 14.84 -0.92 0.54
C MET A 70 13.83 -1.25 -0.57
N GLY A 71 14.25 -1.95 -1.62
CA GLY A 71 13.34 -2.32 -2.71
C GLY A 71 12.29 -3.36 -2.28
N ALA A 72 12.64 -4.29 -1.38
CA ALA A 72 11.69 -5.25 -0.83
C ALA A 72 10.66 -4.55 0.05
N SER A 73 11.08 -3.62 0.90
CA SER A 73 10.17 -2.79 1.71
C SER A 73 9.29 -1.88 0.83
N LEU A 74 9.82 -1.30 -0.25
CA LEU A 74 9.00 -0.56 -1.23
C LEU A 74 7.91 -1.44 -1.84
N PHE A 75 8.25 -2.69 -2.17
CA PHE A 75 7.30 -3.66 -2.70
C PHE A 75 6.26 -4.08 -1.66
N ALA A 76 6.67 -4.51 -0.45
CA ALA A 76 5.76 -4.92 0.63
C ALA A 76 4.85 -3.80 1.13
N SER A 77 5.33 -2.56 1.15
CA SER A 77 4.53 -1.40 1.56
C SER A 77 3.37 -1.13 0.61
N ASN A 78 3.48 -1.57 -0.64
CA ASN A 78 2.39 -1.48 -1.60
C ASN A 78 1.62 -2.80 -1.70
N ILE A 79 2.31 -3.93 -1.85
CA ILE A 79 1.72 -5.27 -1.92
C ILE A 79 1.43 -5.79 -0.51
N GLY A 80 0.27 -5.36 0.02
CA GLY A 80 -0.31 -5.83 1.28
C GLY A 80 -1.44 -6.85 1.09
N SER A 81 -2.12 -7.19 2.19
CA SER A 81 -3.34 -8.01 2.18
C SER A 81 -4.40 -7.47 1.21
N GLY A 82 -4.55 -6.14 1.13
CA GLY A 82 -5.48 -5.46 0.21
C GLY A 82 -5.29 -5.87 -1.25
N HIS A 83 -4.05 -6.14 -1.67
CA HIS A 83 -3.75 -6.57 -3.04
C HIS A 83 -4.04 -8.06 -3.22
N PHE A 84 -3.73 -8.92 -2.25
CA PHE A 84 -4.09 -10.33 -2.33
C PHE A 84 -5.60 -10.55 -2.47
N VAL A 85 -6.39 -9.84 -1.66
CA VAL A 85 -7.85 -9.95 -1.66
C VAL A 85 -8.44 -9.19 -2.85
N GLY A 86 -8.03 -7.93 -3.04
CA GLY A 86 -8.62 -7.05 -4.03
C GLY A 86 -8.16 -7.30 -5.46
N LEU A 87 -6.88 -7.59 -5.69
CA LEU A 87 -6.32 -7.80 -7.04
C LEU A 87 -6.73 -9.16 -7.58
N ALA A 88 -6.67 -10.18 -6.73
CA ALA A 88 -7.19 -11.50 -7.08
C ALA A 88 -8.71 -11.49 -7.23
N GLY A 89 -9.45 -10.76 -6.39
CA GLY A 89 -10.91 -10.65 -6.51
C GLY A 89 -11.35 -9.91 -7.76
N THR A 90 -10.67 -8.80 -8.10
CA THR A 90 -10.90 -8.10 -9.36
C THR A 90 -10.48 -8.97 -10.55
N GLY A 91 -9.37 -9.72 -10.43
CA GLY A 91 -8.95 -10.72 -11.40
C GLY A 91 -10.02 -11.81 -11.64
N ALA A 92 -10.61 -12.34 -10.56
CA ALA A 92 -11.69 -13.32 -10.62
C ALA A 92 -12.95 -12.77 -11.29
N ALA A 93 -13.29 -11.51 -11.04
CA ALA A 93 -14.47 -10.86 -11.60
C ALA A 93 -14.29 -10.49 -13.08
N SER A 94 -13.13 -9.89 -13.39
CA SER A 94 -12.92 -9.07 -14.57
C SER A 94 -11.80 -9.58 -15.48
N GLY A 95 -10.85 -10.38 -14.97
CA GLY A 95 -9.73 -10.91 -15.75
C GLY A 95 -8.44 -10.09 -15.63
N VAL A 96 -7.56 -10.18 -16.63
CA VAL A 96 -6.17 -9.74 -16.53
C VAL A 96 -5.95 -8.22 -16.56
N ALA A 97 -6.91 -7.43 -17.05
CA ALA A 97 -6.74 -5.98 -17.21
C ALA A 97 -6.46 -5.23 -15.90
N THR A 98 -6.85 -5.79 -14.75
CA THR A 98 -6.54 -5.19 -13.44
C THR A 98 -5.04 -5.11 -13.16
N VAL A 99 -4.21 -5.91 -13.84
CA VAL A 99 -2.75 -5.89 -13.68
C VAL A 99 -2.14 -4.56 -14.14
N THR A 100 -2.84 -3.80 -14.98
CA THR A 100 -2.32 -2.57 -15.55
C THR A 100 -2.05 -1.49 -14.48
N PHE A 101 -2.80 -1.50 -13.37
CA PHE A 101 -2.50 -0.67 -12.20
C PHE A 101 -1.11 -0.98 -11.63
N GLU A 102 -0.72 -2.26 -11.60
CA GLU A 102 0.60 -2.70 -11.14
C GLU A 102 1.69 -2.37 -12.16
N TRP A 103 1.48 -2.68 -13.44
CA TRP A 103 2.52 -2.48 -14.45
C TRP A 103 2.81 -1.02 -14.77
N THR A 104 1.85 -0.11 -14.56
CA THR A 104 2.10 1.34 -14.64
C THR A 104 3.15 1.77 -13.61
N SER A 105 3.19 1.12 -12.45
CA SER A 105 4.19 1.35 -11.40
C SER A 105 5.61 1.05 -11.87
N SER A 106 5.79 0.07 -12.74
CA SER A 106 7.10 -0.29 -13.29
C SER A 106 7.72 0.82 -14.13
N VAL A 107 6.93 1.76 -14.66
CA VAL A 107 7.41 2.97 -15.34
C VAL A 107 7.62 4.12 -14.36
N MET A 108 6.74 4.27 -13.35
CA MET A 108 6.84 5.35 -12.36
C MET A 108 8.00 5.19 -11.38
N LEU A 109 8.40 3.96 -11.06
CA LEU A 109 9.52 3.68 -10.15
C LEU A 109 10.88 4.17 -10.69
N PRO A 110 11.24 3.95 -11.98
CA PRO A 110 12.37 4.62 -12.60
C PRO A 110 12.27 6.15 -12.57
N ILE A 111 11.08 6.72 -12.80
CA ILE A 111 10.87 8.17 -12.72
C ILE A 111 11.14 8.69 -11.30
N LEU A 112 10.63 7.99 -10.28
CA LEU A 112 10.91 8.26 -8.87
C LEU A 112 12.42 8.29 -8.61
N GLY A 113 13.12 7.22 -9.00
CA GLY A 113 14.56 7.06 -8.76
C GLY A 113 15.45 8.08 -9.48
N TRP A 114 15.13 8.48 -10.71
CA TRP A 114 16.00 9.37 -11.50
C TRP A 114 15.66 10.85 -11.41
N ILE A 115 14.40 11.18 -11.12
CA ILE A 115 13.93 12.57 -11.13
C ILE A 115 13.60 13.03 -9.71
N PHE A 116 12.68 12.36 -9.04
CA PHE A 116 12.09 12.89 -7.80
C PHE A 116 13.00 12.70 -6.59
N VAL A 117 13.51 11.49 -6.34
CA VAL A 117 14.35 11.23 -5.16
C VAL A 117 15.64 12.07 -5.12
N PRO A 118 16.40 12.25 -6.21
CA PRO A 118 17.58 13.13 -6.19
C PRO A 118 17.26 14.56 -5.74
N ILE A 119 16.09 15.07 -6.13
CA ILE A 119 15.65 16.43 -5.77
C ILE A 119 15.31 16.48 -4.28
N TYR A 120 14.60 15.49 -3.76
CA TYR A 120 14.25 15.42 -2.34
C TYR A 120 15.46 15.22 -1.42
N ILE A 121 16.41 14.37 -1.82
CA ILE A 121 17.67 14.18 -1.08
C ILE A 121 18.45 15.49 -1.04
N LYS A 122 18.61 16.19 -2.18
CA LYS A 122 19.28 17.51 -2.22
C LYS A 122 18.56 18.58 -1.41
N ALA A 123 17.23 18.54 -1.34
CA ALA A 123 16.45 19.45 -0.51
C ALA A 123 16.56 19.15 1.00
N GLY A 124 17.12 17.98 1.38
CA GLY A 124 17.30 17.58 2.77
C GLY A 124 15.98 17.53 3.54
N VAL A 125 14.91 17.05 2.90
CA VAL A 125 13.58 16.95 3.52
C VAL A 125 13.33 15.58 4.12
N MET A 126 12.44 15.52 5.11
CA MET A 126 11.90 14.26 5.64
C MET A 126 10.46 14.02 5.21
N THR A 127 9.71 15.09 4.94
CA THR A 127 8.33 15.00 4.49
C THR A 127 8.13 15.62 3.12
N MET A 128 7.16 15.09 2.38
CA MET A 128 6.82 15.62 1.05
C MET A 128 6.23 17.03 1.15
N PRO A 129 5.37 17.38 2.14
CA PRO A 129 4.91 18.76 2.31
C PRO A 129 6.02 19.74 2.68
N GLU A 130 7.05 19.31 3.44
CA GLU A 130 8.22 20.14 3.76
C GLU A 130 8.99 20.55 2.49
N TYR A 131 9.08 19.67 1.48
CA TYR A 131 9.64 20.03 0.18
C TYR A 131 8.90 21.20 -0.46
N LEU A 132 7.57 21.18 -0.44
CA LEU A 132 6.76 22.26 -1.02
C LEU A 132 6.90 23.55 -0.22
N LYS A 133 7.03 23.47 1.12
CA LYS A 133 7.40 24.61 1.96
C LYS A 133 8.74 25.21 1.52
N LYS A 134 9.78 24.40 1.34
CA LYS A 134 11.10 24.87 0.91
C LYS A 134 11.06 25.47 -0.50
N ARG A 135 10.24 24.90 -1.40
CA ARG A 135 10.13 25.34 -2.79
C ARG A 135 9.32 26.63 -2.97
N PHE A 136 8.19 26.78 -2.32
CA PHE A 136 7.29 27.93 -2.48
C PHE A 136 7.40 28.96 -1.33
N GLY A 137 8.03 28.58 -0.23
CA GLY A 137 8.27 29.42 0.95
C GLY A 137 7.09 29.50 1.92
N GLY A 138 5.87 29.25 1.46
CA GLY A 138 4.66 29.44 2.26
C GLY A 138 4.37 28.25 3.17
N GLU A 139 3.69 28.54 4.28
CA GLU A 139 3.37 27.51 5.29
C GLU A 139 2.01 26.86 5.07
N ARG A 140 1.11 27.50 4.30
CA ARG A 140 -0.29 27.05 4.13
C ARG A 140 -0.35 25.76 3.34
N LEU A 141 0.36 25.70 2.22
CA LEU A 141 0.39 24.52 1.36
C LEU A 141 0.93 23.29 2.11
N GLN A 142 1.97 23.47 2.94
CA GLN A 142 2.48 22.40 3.79
C GLN A 142 1.40 21.91 4.76
N VAL A 143 0.74 22.79 5.53
CA VAL A 143 -0.32 22.36 6.48
C VAL A 143 -1.44 21.64 5.74
N TYR A 144 -1.93 22.23 4.65
CA TYR A 144 -3.03 21.67 3.89
C TYR A 144 -2.71 20.26 3.37
N LEU A 145 -1.54 20.07 2.76
CA LEU A 145 -1.14 18.77 2.21
C LEU A 145 -0.76 17.75 3.28
N SER A 146 -0.26 18.16 4.45
CA SER A 146 -0.05 17.25 5.58
C SER A 146 -1.39 16.77 6.14
N ILE A 147 -2.38 17.67 6.32
CA ILE A 147 -3.73 17.28 6.78
C ILE A 147 -4.42 16.39 5.75
N LEU A 148 -4.37 16.77 4.47
CA LEU A 148 -4.94 15.97 3.38
C LEU A 148 -4.29 14.59 3.33
N SER A 149 -2.96 14.50 3.38
CA SER A 149 -2.25 13.21 3.41
C SER A 149 -2.63 12.37 4.62
N LEU A 150 -2.76 12.95 5.81
CA LEU A 150 -3.22 12.23 7.01
C LEU A 150 -4.65 11.72 6.87
N PHE A 151 -5.55 12.53 6.31
CA PHE A 151 -6.93 12.14 6.06
C PHE A 151 -7.02 10.99 5.04
N THR A 152 -6.32 11.11 3.91
CA THR A 152 -6.24 10.07 2.88
C THR A 152 -5.62 8.77 3.44
N CYS A 153 -4.63 8.89 4.31
CA CYS A 153 -3.98 7.76 4.97
C CYS A 153 -4.96 6.95 5.83
N VAL A 154 -5.84 7.62 6.61
CA VAL A 154 -6.89 6.95 7.41
C VAL A 154 -7.97 6.34 6.53
N ILE A 155 -8.53 7.11 5.60
CA ILE A 155 -9.73 6.71 4.87
C ILE A 155 -9.43 5.72 3.75
N LEU A 156 -8.29 5.83 3.08
CA LEU A 156 -7.96 4.94 1.97
C LEU A 156 -7.12 3.77 2.43
N SER A 157 -5.94 4.05 3.00
CA SER A 157 -4.95 3.02 3.22
C SER A 157 -5.31 2.14 4.42
N ILE A 158 -5.60 2.75 5.58
CA ILE A 158 -5.88 1.98 6.81
C ILE A 158 -7.19 1.18 6.66
N ALA A 159 -8.26 1.83 6.19
CA ALA A 159 -9.55 1.18 5.97
C ALA A 159 -9.46 -0.04 5.03
N SER A 160 -8.79 0.12 3.89
CA SER A 160 -8.65 -0.94 2.89
C SER A 160 -7.85 -2.13 3.43
N ASP A 161 -6.72 -1.87 4.10
CA ASP A 161 -5.88 -2.93 4.65
C ASP A 161 -6.55 -3.66 5.82
N MET A 162 -7.24 -2.93 6.69
CA MET A 162 -8.01 -3.52 7.80
C MET A 162 -9.14 -4.41 7.29
N PHE A 163 -9.92 -3.93 6.32
CA PHE A 163 -11.04 -4.71 5.76
C PHE A 163 -10.55 -6.00 5.09
N SER A 164 -9.54 -5.90 4.24
CA SER A 164 -8.93 -7.07 3.59
C SER A 164 -8.37 -8.07 4.62
N GLY A 165 -7.69 -7.56 5.65
CA GLY A 165 -7.21 -8.37 6.75
C GLY A 165 -8.28 -9.08 7.52
N ALA A 166 -9.38 -8.38 7.77
CA ALA A 166 -10.46 -8.90 8.56
C ALA A 166 -11.22 -10.01 7.82
N ILE A 167 -11.43 -9.88 6.49
CA ILE A 167 -11.90 -10.99 5.64
C ILE A 167 -10.99 -12.21 5.82
N PHE A 168 -9.68 -11.99 5.75
CA PHE A 168 -8.73 -13.08 5.83
C PHE A 168 -8.71 -13.77 7.20
N ILE A 169 -8.71 -13.00 8.28
CA ILE A 169 -8.74 -13.52 9.65
C ILE A 169 -10.07 -14.23 9.93
N GLN A 170 -11.18 -13.70 9.44
CA GLN A 170 -12.50 -14.31 9.60
C GLN A 170 -12.58 -15.66 8.87
N LEU A 171 -12.08 -15.73 7.64
CA LEU A 171 -12.05 -16.97 6.85
C LEU A 171 -11.08 -18.01 7.40
N ALA A 172 -9.93 -17.56 7.87
CA ALA A 172 -8.91 -18.45 8.41
C ALA A 172 -9.27 -18.91 9.83
N LEU A 173 -9.38 -17.98 10.77
CA LEU A 173 -9.45 -18.26 12.20
C LEU A 173 -10.88 -18.31 12.74
N GLY A 174 -11.90 -18.00 11.93
CA GLY A 174 -13.29 -17.94 12.39
C GLY A 174 -13.55 -16.86 13.44
N LEU A 175 -12.64 -15.89 13.59
CA LEU A 175 -12.75 -14.83 14.59
C LEU A 175 -13.75 -13.77 14.15
N ASP A 176 -14.43 -13.16 15.12
CA ASP A 176 -15.23 -11.97 14.89
C ASP A 176 -14.36 -10.85 14.29
N LEU A 177 -14.93 -10.11 13.34
CA LEU A 177 -14.26 -9.07 12.57
C LEU A 177 -13.63 -7.99 13.46
N TYR A 178 -14.33 -7.56 14.51
CA TYR A 178 -13.86 -6.51 15.41
C TYR A 178 -12.73 -7.01 16.31
N LEU A 179 -12.84 -8.25 16.80
CA LEU A 179 -11.78 -8.87 17.58
C LEU A 179 -10.49 -9.05 16.75
N ALA A 180 -10.63 -9.52 15.51
CA ALA A 180 -9.54 -9.66 14.55
C ALA A 180 -8.80 -8.34 14.32
N ILE A 181 -9.57 -7.28 14.03
CA ILE A 181 -9.05 -5.92 13.85
C ILE A 181 -8.33 -5.41 15.10
N PHE A 182 -8.90 -5.62 16.29
CA PHE A 182 -8.31 -5.16 17.54
C PHE A 182 -6.95 -5.82 17.80
N ILE A 183 -6.86 -7.15 17.67
CA ILE A 183 -5.61 -7.91 17.84
C ILE A 183 -4.56 -7.41 16.84
N LEU A 184 -4.96 -7.24 15.59
CA LEU A 184 -4.11 -6.80 14.49
C LEU A 184 -3.49 -5.42 14.76
N LEU A 185 -4.32 -4.46 15.14
CA LEU A 185 -3.88 -3.10 15.46
C LEU A 185 -3.02 -3.05 16.73
N ALA A 186 -3.35 -3.85 17.75
CA ALA A 186 -2.57 -3.92 18.97
C ALA A 186 -1.14 -4.42 18.68
N ILE A 187 -1.00 -5.51 17.92
CA ILE A 187 0.31 -6.05 17.52
C ILE A 187 1.07 -5.05 16.66
N THR A 188 0.41 -4.46 15.65
CA THR A 188 0.98 -3.42 14.77
C THR A 188 1.51 -2.23 15.58
N ALA A 189 0.74 -1.75 16.55
CA ALA A 189 1.10 -0.60 17.38
C ALA A 189 2.34 -0.90 18.24
N VAL A 190 2.37 -2.05 18.93
CA VAL A 190 3.52 -2.47 19.74
C VAL A 190 4.79 -2.54 18.88
N TYR A 191 4.68 -3.13 17.69
CA TYR A 191 5.81 -3.28 16.78
C TYR A 191 6.31 -1.93 16.24
N THR A 192 5.41 -1.05 15.83
CA THR A 192 5.77 0.25 15.24
C THR A 192 6.38 1.20 16.27
N ILE A 193 5.81 1.24 17.48
CA ILE A 193 6.25 2.14 18.56
C ILE A 193 7.67 1.77 19.03
N THR A 194 7.99 0.48 19.06
CA THR A 194 9.29 -0.02 19.54
C THR A 194 10.37 -0.02 18.45
N GLY A 195 9.99 -0.32 17.20
CA GLY A 195 10.88 -0.62 16.07
C GLY A 195 11.52 0.57 15.35
N GLY A 196 10.73 1.59 15.00
CA GLY A 196 11.15 2.62 14.04
C GLY A 196 11.33 2.09 12.61
N LEU A 197 11.62 2.98 11.65
CA LEU A 197 11.60 2.64 10.22
C LEU A 197 12.60 1.56 9.82
N ALA A 198 13.78 1.49 10.47
CA ALA A 198 14.77 0.46 10.17
C ALA A 198 14.24 -0.95 10.46
N SER A 199 13.61 -1.14 11.62
CA SER A 199 13.00 -2.42 12.00
C SER A 199 11.96 -2.84 10.97
N VAL A 200 11.10 -1.89 10.58
CA VAL A 200 10.06 -2.09 9.56
C VAL A 200 10.68 -2.57 8.24
N ILE A 201 11.71 -1.90 7.71
CA ILE A 201 12.35 -2.27 6.44
C ILE A 201 12.90 -3.71 6.48
N TYR A 202 13.57 -4.11 7.56
CA TYR A 202 14.16 -5.45 7.63
C TYR A 202 13.10 -6.55 7.78
N THR A 203 12.03 -6.31 8.54
CA THR A 203 10.91 -7.28 8.59
C THR A 203 10.14 -7.34 7.30
N ASP A 204 9.90 -6.21 6.64
CA ASP A 204 9.28 -6.17 5.30
C ASP A 204 10.08 -6.99 4.30
N THR A 205 11.42 -6.97 4.42
CA THR A 205 12.30 -7.69 3.52
C THR A 205 12.17 -9.21 3.69
N LEU A 206 12.23 -9.69 4.94
CA LEU A 206 11.97 -11.09 5.24
C LEU A 206 10.58 -11.49 4.74
N GLN A 207 9.59 -10.66 5.05
CA GLN A 207 8.20 -10.90 4.70
C GLN A 207 7.98 -11.00 3.20
N THR A 208 8.61 -10.11 2.43
CA THR A 208 8.57 -10.14 0.95
C THR A 208 9.11 -11.45 0.41
N ILE A 209 10.24 -11.94 0.94
CA ILE A 209 10.85 -13.19 0.46
C ILE A 209 9.91 -14.37 0.71
N ILE A 210 9.39 -14.50 1.93
CA ILE A 210 8.48 -15.60 2.29
C ILE A 210 7.18 -15.50 1.46
N MET A 211 6.67 -14.28 1.28
CA MET A 211 5.48 -14.01 0.49
C MET A 211 5.62 -14.41 -0.97
N LEU A 212 6.75 -14.06 -1.61
CA LEU A 212 7.02 -14.46 -2.99
C LEU A 212 7.09 -15.97 -3.11
N ILE A 213 7.85 -16.64 -2.23
CA ILE A 213 7.98 -18.11 -2.24
C ILE A 213 6.62 -18.78 -2.11
N GLY A 214 5.83 -18.38 -1.10
CA GLY A 214 4.51 -18.97 -0.87
C GLY A 214 3.53 -18.71 -2.02
N SER A 215 3.57 -17.51 -2.61
CA SER A 215 2.73 -17.19 -3.77
C SER A 215 3.12 -17.98 -5.02
N PHE A 216 4.41 -18.21 -5.27
CA PHE A 216 4.89 -19.05 -6.37
C PHE A 216 4.45 -20.50 -6.20
N ILE A 217 4.50 -21.02 -4.97
CA ILE A 217 4.03 -22.37 -4.65
C ILE A 217 2.52 -22.46 -4.93
N LEU A 218 1.72 -21.52 -4.42
CA LEU A 218 0.27 -21.51 -4.67
C LEU A 218 -0.03 -21.43 -6.18
N MET A 219 0.67 -20.57 -6.92
CA MET A 219 0.53 -20.47 -8.37
C MET A 219 0.77 -21.81 -9.05
N ALA A 220 1.83 -22.53 -8.68
CA ALA A 220 2.14 -23.84 -9.26
C ALA A 220 1.04 -24.87 -8.99
N PHE A 221 0.53 -24.96 -7.75
CA PHE A 221 -0.61 -25.81 -7.43
C PHE A 221 -1.88 -25.42 -8.19
N ALA A 222 -2.18 -24.12 -8.23
CA ALA A 222 -3.36 -23.58 -8.92
C ALA A 222 -3.37 -23.96 -10.41
N PHE A 223 -2.24 -23.80 -11.10
CA PHE A 223 -2.13 -24.18 -12.51
C PHE A 223 -2.18 -25.69 -12.73
N ASN A 224 -1.66 -26.49 -11.79
CA ASN A 224 -1.73 -27.94 -11.87
C ASN A 224 -3.19 -28.44 -11.82
N GLU A 225 -4.01 -27.92 -10.90
CA GLU A 225 -5.42 -28.31 -10.78
C GLU A 225 -6.27 -27.97 -12.01
N VAL A 226 -6.02 -26.81 -12.63
CA VAL A 226 -6.77 -26.43 -13.83
C VAL A 226 -6.27 -27.13 -15.09
N GLY A 227 -5.12 -27.80 -15.05
CA GLY A 227 -4.55 -28.53 -16.19
C GLY A 227 -3.68 -27.66 -17.11
N GLY A 228 -3.02 -26.63 -16.58
CA GLY A 228 -2.12 -25.74 -17.31
C GLY A 228 -2.79 -24.50 -17.92
N TYR A 229 -2.00 -23.68 -18.63
CA TYR A 229 -2.42 -22.36 -19.11
C TYR A 229 -3.50 -22.41 -20.21
N GLU A 230 -3.43 -23.37 -21.13
CA GLU A 230 -4.43 -23.49 -22.21
C GLU A 230 -5.80 -23.89 -21.66
N SER A 231 -5.85 -24.89 -20.78
CA SER A 231 -7.08 -25.30 -20.11
C SER A 231 -7.61 -24.20 -19.18
N PHE A 232 -6.72 -23.42 -18.56
CA PHE A 232 -7.09 -22.26 -17.75
C PHE A 232 -7.89 -21.21 -18.52
N THR A 233 -7.43 -20.82 -19.72
CA THR A 233 -8.13 -19.78 -20.50
C THR A 233 -9.52 -20.24 -20.95
N GLU A 234 -9.64 -21.49 -21.37
CA GLU A 234 -10.92 -22.10 -21.75
C GLU A 234 -11.87 -22.23 -20.55
N LYS A 235 -11.41 -22.82 -19.45
CA LYS A 235 -12.24 -23.05 -18.25
C LYS A 235 -12.69 -21.74 -17.62
N TYR A 236 -11.84 -20.71 -17.61
CA TYR A 236 -12.20 -19.41 -17.06
C TYR A 236 -13.43 -18.83 -17.77
N MET A 237 -13.48 -18.91 -19.10
CA MET A 237 -14.61 -18.41 -19.90
C MET A 237 -15.92 -19.18 -19.67
N ASN A 238 -15.83 -20.42 -19.18
CA ASN A 238 -16.97 -21.28 -18.88
C ASN A 238 -17.35 -21.30 -17.38
N ALA A 239 -16.65 -20.55 -16.52
CA ALA A 239 -16.89 -20.51 -15.08
C ALA A 239 -18.11 -19.64 -14.71
N ILE A 240 -19.30 -20.21 -14.91
CA ILE A 240 -20.62 -19.62 -14.65
C ILE A 240 -21.25 -20.30 -13.42
N PRO A 241 -21.75 -19.53 -12.43
CA PRO A 241 -22.42 -20.11 -11.26
C PRO A 241 -23.70 -20.86 -11.63
N SER A 242 -24.00 -21.91 -10.87
CA SER A 242 -25.17 -22.76 -11.02
C SER A 242 -26.48 -22.02 -10.70
N VAL A 243 -26.42 -21.08 -9.74
CA VAL A 243 -27.57 -20.29 -9.27
C VAL A 243 -27.47 -18.86 -9.81
N VAL A 244 -28.26 -18.56 -10.84
CA VAL A 244 -28.32 -17.24 -11.51
C VAL A 244 -29.68 -16.54 -11.37
N LYS A 245 -30.66 -17.24 -10.79
CA LYS A 245 -32.01 -16.71 -10.52
C LYS A 245 -32.36 -17.03 -9.07
N GLY A 246 -32.82 -16.04 -8.33
CA GLY A 246 -33.18 -16.15 -6.92
C GLY A 246 -33.77 -14.82 -6.42
N ASP A 247 -34.41 -14.84 -5.25
CA ASP A 247 -34.98 -13.64 -4.61
C ASP A 247 -35.98 -12.85 -5.47
N ASN A 248 -36.74 -13.51 -6.36
CA ASN A 248 -37.58 -12.88 -7.39
C ASN A 248 -36.83 -11.95 -8.35
N LEU A 249 -35.50 -12.05 -8.43
CA LEU A 249 -34.64 -11.29 -9.31
C LEU A 249 -34.11 -12.19 -10.43
N THR A 250 -34.13 -11.65 -11.67
CA THR A 250 -33.45 -12.28 -12.81
C THR A 250 -32.21 -11.45 -13.11
N ILE A 251 -31.03 -11.94 -12.71
CA ILE A 251 -29.78 -11.22 -12.91
C ILE A 251 -29.39 -11.27 -14.40
N SER A 252 -28.90 -10.16 -14.93
CA SER A 252 -28.42 -10.08 -16.31
C SER A 252 -27.23 -11.02 -16.54
N ALA A 253 -27.20 -11.70 -17.69
CA ALA A 253 -26.10 -12.58 -18.07
C ALA A 253 -24.73 -11.92 -17.93
N ARG A 254 -24.65 -10.63 -18.24
CA ARG A 254 -23.43 -9.81 -18.14
C ARG A 254 -22.80 -9.80 -16.75
N CYS A 255 -23.55 -10.04 -15.68
CA CYS A 255 -23.05 -10.00 -14.31
C CYS A 255 -22.36 -11.30 -13.88
N TYR A 256 -22.75 -12.45 -14.44
CA TYR A 256 -22.21 -13.76 -14.05
C TYR A 256 -21.35 -14.42 -15.12
N THR A 257 -21.42 -13.99 -16.38
CA THR A 257 -20.54 -14.49 -17.44
C THR A 257 -19.22 -13.72 -17.47
N PRO A 258 -18.06 -14.40 -17.54
CA PRO A 258 -16.79 -13.75 -17.83
C PRO A 258 -16.85 -12.94 -19.13
N ARG A 259 -16.12 -11.82 -19.18
CA ARG A 259 -16.11 -10.97 -20.38
C ARG A 259 -15.27 -11.61 -21.49
N ALA A 260 -15.65 -11.41 -22.75
CA ALA A 260 -14.86 -11.90 -23.88
C ALA A 260 -13.44 -11.29 -23.95
N ASP A 261 -13.27 -10.06 -23.45
CA ASP A 261 -12.00 -9.33 -23.36
C ASP A 261 -11.28 -9.54 -22.01
N SER A 262 -11.57 -10.63 -21.29
CA SER A 262 -10.96 -10.92 -19.98
C SER A 262 -9.45 -11.12 -20.03
N PHE A 263 -8.89 -11.48 -21.19
CA PHE A 263 -7.45 -11.69 -21.39
C PHE A 263 -6.75 -10.53 -22.11
N HIS A 264 -7.46 -9.42 -22.36
CA HIS A 264 -6.90 -8.20 -22.93
C HIS A 264 -6.79 -7.09 -21.88
N ILE A 265 -5.65 -6.40 -21.83
CA ILE A 265 -5.43 -5.26 -20.94
C ILE A 265 -5.97 -3.97 -21.53
N PHE A 266 -6.03 -3.83 -22.87
CA PHE A 266 -6.64 -2.67 -23.52
C PHE A 266 -8.06 -2.98 -23.93
N ARG A 267 -8.99 -2.58 -23.05
CA ARG A 267 -10.43 -2.77 -23.27
C ARG A 267 -11.04 -1.63 -24.02
N ASP A 268 -12.23 -1.88 -24.56
CA ASP A 268 -13.04 -0.91 -25.28
C ASP A 268 -13.09 0.45 -24.53
N PRO A 269 -12.84 1.57 -25.24
CA PRO A 269 -12.68 2.87 -24.61
C PRO A 269 -13.93 3.42 -23.89
N VAL A 270 -15.12 2.85 -24.15
CA VAL A 270 -16.39 3.36 -23.62
C VAL A 270 -17.11 2.32 -22.77
N THR A 271 -17.11 1.06 -23.20
CA THR A 271 -17.88 -0.04 -22.57
C THR A 271 -17.00 -0.98 -21.72
N GLY A 272 -15.69 -0.80 -21.77
CA GLY A 272 -14.73 -1.40 -20.85
C GLY A 272 -14.97 -0.92 -19.42
N ASP A 273 -14.91 -1.84 -18.47
CA ASP A 273 -14.82 -1.54 -17.03
C ASP A 273 -13.47 -0.93 -16.66
N ILE A 274 -12.39 -1.32 -17.36
CA ILE A 274 -11.07 -0.70 -17.30
C ILE A 274 -10.69 -0.21 -18.71
N PRO A 275 -11.23 0.94 -19.16
CA PRO A 275 -11.06 1.40 -20.53
C PRO A 275 -9.62 1.84 -20.81
N TRP A 276 -9.09 1.49 -21.98
CA TRP A 276 -7.68 1.77 -22.33
C TRP A 276 -7.29 3.27 -22.27
N PRO A 277 -8.15 4.27 -22.59
CA PRO A 277 -7.77 5.67 -22.43
C PRO A 277 -7.55 6.04 -20.96
N GLY A 278 -8.35 5.48 -20.05
CA GLY A 278 -8.18 5.63 -18.61
C GLY A 278 -6.85 5.06 -18.15
N ILE A 279 -6.47 3.89 -18.68
CA ILE A 279 -5.16 3.27 -18.46
C ILE A 279 -4.01 4.15 -18.92
N ILE A 280 -4.06 4.69 -20.14
CA ILE A 280 -2.91 5.39 -20.74
C ILE A 280 -2.78 6.83 -20.23
N PHE A 281 -3.89 7.53 -20.02
CA PHE A 281 -3.88 8.96 -19.68
C PHE A 281 -4.25 9.24 -18.22
N GLY A 282 -5.02 8.35 -17.58
CA GLY A 282 -5.44 8.50 -16.18
C GLY A 282 -4.46 7.84 -15.21
N THR A 283 -4.20 6.54 -15.37
CA THR A 283 -3.42 5.74 -14.42
C THR A 283 -1.98 6.27 -14.20
N PRO A 284 -1.25 6.78 -15.21
CA PRO A 284 0.06 7.40 -14.97
C PRO A 284 0.02 8.61 -14.04
N ILE A 285 -1.08 9.37 -14.03
CA ILE A 285 -1.22 10.56 -13.18
C ILE A 285 -1.44 10.13 -11.72
N THR A 286 -2.31 9.15 -11.48
CA THR A 286 -2.53 8.60 -10.14
C THR A 286 -1.30 7.85 -9.64
N ALA A 287 -0.64 7.08 -10.51
CA ALA A 287 0.60 6.39 -10.19
C ALA A 287 1.75 7.37 -9.89
N LEU A 288 1.83 8.51 -10.58
CA LEU A 288 2.81 9.56 -10.25
C LEU A 288 2.57 10.12 -8.86
N TRP A 289 1.32 10.39 -8.47
CA TRP A 289 1.03 10.79 -7.09
C TRP A 289 1.46 9.71 -6.10
N TYR A 290 1.04 8.46 -6.33
CA TYR A 290 1.29 7.36 -5.42
C TYR A 290 2.80 7.04 -5.26
N TRP A 291 3.56 7.00 -6.34
CA TRP A 291 4.98 6.62 -6.28
C TRP A 291 5.89 7.81 -5.98
N CYS A 292 5.59 8.99 -6.53
CA CYS A 292 6.50 10.13 -6.50
C CYS A 292 6.16 11.19 -5.45
N ALA A 293 4.94 11.23 -4.93
CA ALA A 293 4.50 12.25 -3.97
C ALA A 293 3.94 11.68 -2.65
N ASN A 294 3.66 10.38 -2.58
CA ASN A 294 3.16 9.75 -1.36
C ASN A 294 4.28 9.64 -0.30
N GLN A 295 3.98 10.11 0.91
CA GLN A 295 4.90 10.04 2.04
C GLN A 295 5.38 8.60 2.31
N VAL A 296 4.49 7.60 2.24
CA VAL A 296 4.81 6.20 2.60
C VAL A 296 5.91 5.62 1.72
N ILE A 297 5.84 5.90 0.42
CA ILE A 297 6.77 5.37 -0.58
C ILE A 297 8.05 6.19 -0.60
N VAL A 298 7.94 7.52 -0.74
CA VAL A 298 9.13 8.36 -0.91
C VAL A 298 10.02 8.35 0.33
N GLN A 299 9.44 8.29 1.54
CA GLN A 299 10.20 8.24 2.79
C GLN A 299 11.20 7.07 2.82
N ARG A 300 10.87 5.92 2.24
CA ARG A 300 11.76 4.76 2.16
C ARG A 300 12.93 4.97 1.22
N CYS A 301 12.69 5.61 0.09
CA CYS A 301 13.75 5.99 -0.85
C CYS A 301 14.74 6.98 -0.23
N LEU A 302 14.30 7.82 0.73
CA LEU A 302 15.17 8.75 1.45
C LEU A 302 16.10 8.07 2.48
N CYS A 303 15.93 6.77 2.73
CA CYS A 303 16.75 5.99 3.67
C CYS A 303 17.95 5.30 3.00
N GLY A 304 18.07 5.40 1.68
CA GLY A 304 19.17 4.80 0.94
C GLY A 304 20.51 5.47 1.25
N LYS A 305 21.56 4.66 1.34
CA LYS A 305 22.92 5.15 1.63
C LYS A 305 23.56 6.00 0.53
N ASP A 306 23.25 5.69 -0.73
CA ASP A 306 23.80 6.35 -1.92
C ASP A 306 22.75 6.36 -3.04
N MET A 307 22.90 7.28 -3.99
CA MET A 307 21.97 7.41 -5.12
C MET A 307 21.87 6.14 -5.98
N SER A 308 22.99 5.42 -6.19
CA SER A 308 22.96 4.14 -6.93
C SER A 308 22.15 3.07 -6.20
N HIS A 309 22.14 3.08 -4.87
CA HIS A 309 21.34 2.15 -4.07
C HIS A 309 19.85 2.46 -4.14
N VAL A 310 19.48 3.75 -4.11
CA VAL A 310 18.11 4.20 -4.29
C VAL A 310 17.56 3.79 -5.65
N LYS A 311 18.31 4.06 -6.73
CA LYS A 311 17.88 3.69 -8.09
C LYS A 311 17.79 2.18 -8.27
N ALA A 312 18.75 1.42 -7.74
CA ALA A 312 18.71 -0.03 -7.77
C ALA A 312 17.50 -0.60 -7.01
N ALA A 313 17.12 -0.01 -5.86
CA ALA A 313 15.91 -0.41 -5.13
C ALA A 313 14.63 -0.12 -5.92
N CYS A 314 14.56 1.04 -6.60
CA CYS A 314 13.43 1.38 -7.47
C CYS A 314 13.28 0.37 -8.61
N ILE A 315 14.39 0.00 -9.27
CA ILE A 315 14.38 -1.02 -10.32
C ILE A 315 13.97 -2.39 -9.77
N MET A 316 14.53 -2.82 -8.64
CA MET A 316 14.20 -4.11 -8.05
C MET A 316 12.70 -4.18 -7.73
N CYS A 317 12.14 -3.14 -7.11
CA CYS A 317 10.70 -3.04 -6.86
C CYS A 317 9.91 -3.11 -8.18
N ALA A 318 10.37 -2.43 -9.23
CA ALA A 318 9.68 -2.41 -10.52
C ALA A 318 9.67 -3.77 -11.24
N TYR A 319 10.73 -4.58 -11.08
CA TYR A 319 10.73 -5.97 -11.53
C TYR A 319 9.78 -6.84 -10.71
N LEU A 320 9.78 -6.68 -9.39
CA LEU A 320 8.84 -7.40 -8.51
C LEU A 320 7.38 -7.07 -8.85
N LYS A 321 7.10 -5.83 -9.29
CA LYS A 321 5.78 -5.37 -9.75
C LYS A 321 5.27 -6.03 -11.03
N LEU A 322 6.10 -6.79 -11.74
CA LEU A 322 5.64 -7.61 -12.87
C LEU A 322 4.98 -8.93 -12.42
N LEU A 323 5.32 -9.40 -11.22
CA LEU A 323 4.88 -10.70 -10.69
C LEU A 323 3.41 -10.80 -10.28
N PRO A 324 2.70 -9.75 -9.79
CA PRO A 324 1.31 -9.86 -9.34
C PRO A 324 0.33 -10.44 -10.38
N MET A 325 0.64 -10.32 -11.68
CA MET A 325 -0.12 -11.00 -12.73
C MET A 325 -0.25 -12.50 -12.46
N PHE A 326 0.89 -13.15 -12.22
CA PHE A 326 0.99 -14.59 -12.07
C PHE A 326 0.75 -15.03 -10.63
N LEU A 327 1.08 -14.18 -9.65
CA LEU A 327 1.01 -14.49 -8.23
C LEU A 327 -0.34 -14.18 -7.58
N MET A 328 -1.16 -13.32 -8.19
CA MET A 328 -2.44 -12.86 -7.60
C MET A 328 -3.59 -12.88 -8.61
N VAL A 329 -3.44 -12.23 -9.77
CA VAL A 329 -4.52 -12.09 -10.75
C VAL A 329 -4.93 -13.46 -11.33
N MET A 330 -3.97 -14.22 -11.85
CA MET A 330 -4.24 -15.56 -12.41
C MET A 330 -4.74 -16.55 -11.34
N PRO A 331 -4.15 -16.64 -10.12
CA PRO A 331 -4.74 -17.43 -9.03
C PRO A 331 -6.17 -17.00 -8.66
N GLY A 332 -6.50 -15.71 -8.72
CA GLY A 332 -7.86 -15.22 -8.54
C GLY A 332 -8.81 -15.73 -9.64
N MET A 333 -8.39 -15.67 -10.90
CA MET A 333 -9.14 -16.25 -12.02
C MET A 333 -9.31 -17.77 -11.89
N ILE A 334 -8.28 -18.48 -11.43
CA ILE A 334 -8.34 -19.92 -11.16
C ILE A 334 -9.30 -20.23 -10.02
N SER A 335 -9.35 -19.40 -8.97
CA SER A 335 -10.31 -19.55 -7.89
C SER A 335 -11.76 -19.55 -8.39
N ARG A 336 -12.08 -18.69 -9.37
CA ARG A 336 -13.40 -18.69 -10.01
C ARG A 336 -13.70 -19.99 -10.77
N ILE A 337 -12.69 -20.64 -11.36
CA ILE A 337 -12.85 -21.93 -12.05
C ILE A 337 -13.15 -23.05 -11.02
N LEU A 338 -12.37 -23.11 -9.94
CA LEU A 338 -12.47 -24.20 -8.97
C LEU A 338 -13.66 -24.05 -8.01
N TYR A 339 -14.00 -22.81 -7.66
CA TYR A 339 -15.02 -22.48 -6.65
C TYR A 339 -16.08 -21.53 -7.23
N THR A 340 -16.61 -21.86 -8.40
CA THR A 340 -17.49 -20.98 -9.18
C THR A 340 -18.72 -20.49 -8.40
N ASP A 341 -19.44 -21.39 -7.72
CA ASP A 341 -20.65 -21.03 -6.98
C ASP A 341 -20.35 -20.11 -5.78
N ASN A 342 -19.19 -20.27 -5.16
CA ASN A 342 -18.79 -19.47 -4.00
C ASN A 342 -18.26 -18.09 -4.42
N VAL A 343 -17.41 -18.04 -5.45
CA VAL A 343 -16.65 -16.83 -5.83
C VAL A 343 -17.43 -15.96 -6.83
N ALA A 344 -18.14 -16.58 -7.78
CA ALA A 344 -18.89 -15.89 -8.83
C ALA A 344 -20.39 -15.80 -8.53
N CYS A 345 -20.80 -15.95 -7.26
CA CYS A 345 -22.19 -15.79 -6.85
C CYS A 345 -22.73 -14.42 -7.29
N VAL A 346 -24.00 -14.38 -7.70
CA VAL A 346 -24.68 -13.14 -8.13
C VAL A 346 -26.04 -12.92 -7.48
N VAL A 347 -26.59 -13.94 -6.82
CA VAL A 347 -27.85 -13.85 -6.08
C VAL A 347 -27.54 -13.41 -4.65
N PRO A 348 -28.15 -12.31 -4.14
CA PRO A 348 -27.83 -11.78 -2.82
C PRO A 348 -27.94 -12.81 -1.69
N SER A 349 -29.01 -13.61 -1.64
CA SER A 349 -29.19 -14.63 -0.60
C SER A 349 -28.09 -15.70 -0.59
N GLU A 350 -27.66 -16.17 -1.77
CA GLU A 350 -26.54 -17.12 -1.88
C GLU A 350 -25.19 -16.46 -1.55
N CYS A 351 -24.96 -15.22 -1.99
CA CYS A 351 -23.72 -14.51 -1.64
C CYS A 351 -23.60 -14.26 -0.13
N VAL A 352 -24.69 -13.91 0.55
CA VAL A 352 -24.71 -13.75 2.01
C VAL A 352 -24.38 -15.07 2.70
N LYS A 353 -24.87 -16.20 2.20
CA LYS A 353 -24.56 -17.52 2.74
C LYS A 353 -23.09 -17.89 2.61
N HIS A 354 -22.43 -17.50 1.52
CA HIS A 354 -21.02 -17.84 1.28
C HIS A 354 -20.03 -16.87 1.92
N CYS A 355 -20.30 -15.57 1.89
CA CYS A 355 -19.34 -14.56 2.34
C CYS A 355 -19.94 -13.46 3.24
N GLY A 356 -21.21 -13.57 3.63
CA GLY A 356 -21.86 -12.59 4.51
C GLY A 356 -22.13 -11.23 3.86
N VAL A 357 -22.02 -11.13 2.53
CA VAL A 357 -22.14 -9.87 1.78
C VAL A 357 -23.07 -10.05 0.57
N GLU A 358 -23.99 -9.12 0.36
CA GLU A 358 -25.01 -9.19 -0.71
C GLU A 358 -24.47 -8.86 -2.12
N VAL A 359 -23.37 -8.10 -2.21
CA VAL A 359 -22.86 -7.52 -3.46
C VAL A 359 -21.89 -8.41 -4.25
N GLY A 360 -21.54 -9.59 -3.72
CA GLY A 360 -20.67 -10.57 -4.38
C GLY A 360 -19.43 -10.95 -3.56
N CYS A 361 -18.93 -12.17 -3.80
CA CYS A 361 -17.88 -12.79 -2.98
C CYS A 361 -16.51 -12.86 -3.69
N THR A 362 -16.27 -12.08 -4.74
CA THR A 362 -15.04 -12.19 -5.55
C THR A 362 -13.77 -11.89 -4.74
N ASN A 363 -13.81 -10.99 -3.76
CA ASN A 363 -12.69 -10.72 -2.83
C ASN A 363 -12.24 -11.96 -2.02
N TYR A 364 -13.10 -12.98 -1.90
CA TYR A 364 -12.79 -14.23 -1.21
C TYR A 364 -11.98 -15.19 -2.09
N ALA A 365 -11.76 -14.87 -3.38
CA ALA A 365 -11.08 -15.73 -4.34
C ALA A 365 -9.71 -16.24 -3.85
N TYR A 366 -8.83 -15.32 -3.44
CA TYR A 366 -7.48 -15.69 -2.99
C TYR A 366 -7.46 -16.42 -1.65
N PRO A 367 -8.17 -15.95 -0.61
CA PRO A 367 -8.29 -16.70 0.64
C PRO A 367 -8.83 -18.13 0.44
N THR A 368 -9.86 -18.32 -0.37
CA THR A 368 -10.43 -19.65 -0.65
C THR A 368 -9.40 -20.58 -1.31
N MET A 369 -8.61 -20.07 -2.27
CA MET A 369 -7.50 -20.84 -2.84
C MET A 369 -6.47 -21.24 -1.79
N VAL A 370 -6.14 -20.35 -0.87
CA VAL A 370 -5.18 -20.63 0.20
C VAL A 370 -5.69 -21.73 1.14
N LEU A 371 -6.97 -21.68 1.50
CA LEU A 371 -7.54 -22.59 2.50
C LEU A 371 -7.83 -23.98 1.95
N GLU A 372 -8.34 -24.05 0.72
CA GLU A 372 -8.84 -25.29 0.11
C GLU A 372 -7.80 -26.02 -0.73
N LEU A 373 -6.87 -25.29 -1.38
CA LEU A 373 -5.91 -25.91 -2.30
C LEU A 373 -4.57 -26.28 -1.65
N MET A 374 -4.09 -25.49 -0.68
CA MET A 374 -2.76 -25.73 -0.12
C MET A 374 -2.74 -26.87 0.89
N PRO A 375 -1.68 -27.71 0.85
CA PRO A 375 -1.53 -28.77 1.83
C PRO A 375 -1.19 -28.19 3.20
N GLN A 376 -1.39 -29.04 4.21
CA GLN A 376 -1.06 -28.78 5.60
C GLN A 376 0.40 -28.30 5.76
N GLY A 377 0.62 -27.29 6.60
CA GLY A 377 1.89 -26.60 6.79
C GLY A 377 2.11 -25.43 5.82
N LEU A 378 1.95 -25.66 4.50
CA LEU A 378 2.06 -24.59 3.49
C LEU A 378 0.90 -23.59 3.58
N ARG A 379 -0.31 -24.10 3.88
CA ARG A 379 -1.45 -23.25 4.21
C ARG A 379 -1.13 -22.33 5.39
N GLY A 380 -0.66 -22.89 6.52
CA GLY A 380 -0.20 -22.11 7.68
C GLY A 380 0.87 -21.08 7.35
N LEU A 381 1.85 -21.43 6.50
CA LEU A 381 2.86 -20.48 6.03
C LEU A 381 2.22 -19.28 5.32
N MET A 382 1.31 -19.55 4.38
CA MET A 382 0.65 -18.50 3.62
C MET A 382 -0.30 -17.65 4.47
N LEU A 383 -0.98 -18.27 5.44
CA LEU A 383 -1.77 -17.55 6.43
C LEU A 383 -0.90 -16.57 7.24
N SER A 384 0.23 -17.05 7.75
CA SER A 384 1.18 -16.22 8.49
C SER A 384 1.71 -15.08 7.62
N VAL A 385 2.02 -15.38 6.37
CA VAL A 385 2.50 -14.39 5.41
C VAL A 385 1.47 -13.29 5.20
N MET A 386 0.21 -13.63 5.00
CA MET A 386 -0.81 -12.61 4.74
C MET A 386 -1.10 -11.75 5.97
N LEU A 387 -1.02 -12.32 7.18
CA LEU A 387 -1.08 -11.53 8.41
C LEU A 387 0.12 -10.60 8.54
N ALA A 388 1.32 -11.10 8.28
CA ALA A 388 2.54 -10.31 8.40
C ALA A 388 2.67 -9.24 7.30
N SER A 389 2.18 -9.48 6.07
CA SER A 389 2.12 -8.45 5.03
C SER A 389 1.16 -7.34 5.40
N LEU A 390 0.05 -7.66 6.06
CA LEU A 390 -0.85 -6.65 6.59
C LEU A 390 -0.17 -5.80 7.67
N MET A 391 0.49 -6.43 8.65
CA MET A 391 1.25 -5.70 9.67
C MET A 391 2.28 -4.77 9.03
N SER A 392 2.97 -5.23 7.97
CA SER A 392 3.92 -4.44 7.20
C SER A 392 3.26 -3.21 6.56
N SER A 393 2.12 -3.36 5.86
CA SER A 393 1.42 -2.22 5.26
C SER A 393 0.93 -1.23 6.33
N LEU A 394 0.31 -1.70 7.42
CA LEU A 394 -0.15 -0.82 8.50
C LEU A 394 1.00 -0.10 9.22
N THR A 395 2.09 -0.80 9.56
CA THR A 395 3.27 -0.17 10.18
C THR A 395 3.87 0.93 9.29
N SER A 396 3.87 0.72 7.98
CA SER A 396 4.32 1.69 6.97
C SER A 396 3.51 2.98 7.01
N ILE A 397 2.19 2.81 6.96
CA ILE A 397 1.20 3.87 6.96
C ILE A 397 1.28 4.67 8.26
N PHE A 398 1.31 3.97 9.40
CA PHE A 398 1.44 4.52 10.74
C PHE A 398 2.72 5.34 10.92
N ASN A 399 3.87 4.79 10.53
CA ASN A 399 5.15 5.50 10.64
C ASN A 399 5.16 6.80 9.81
N SER A 400 4.62 6.76 8.59
CA SER A 400 4.53 7.95 7.73
C SER A 400 3.55 8.99 8.25
N ALA A 401 2.39 8.58 8.77
CA ALA A 401 1.44 9.47 9.42
C ALA A 401 2.04 10.13 10.67
N SER A 402 2.74 9.36 11.49
CA SER A 402 3.48 9.87 12.65
C SER A 402 4.54 10.89 12.25
N THR A 403 5.27 10.63 11.16
CA THR A 403 6.26 11.56 10.61
C THR A 403 5.60 12.88 10.18
N LEU A 404 4.53 12.80 9.40
CA LEU A 404 3.79 13.99 8.92
C LEU A 404 3.25 14.83 10.08
N PHE A 405 2.60 14.19 11.05
CA PHE A 405 2.06 14.90 12.21
C PHE A 405 3.17 15.56 13.04
N THR A 406 4.22 14.80 13.35
CA THR A 406 5.30 15.29 14.23
C THR A 406 6.08 16.41 13.57
N ILE A 407 6.50 16.23 12.31
CA ILE A 407 7.39 17.18 11.62
C ILE A 407 6.62 18.36 11.03
N ASP A 408 5.46 18.15 10.40
CA ASP A 408 4.77 19.22 9.68
C ASP A 408 3.74 19.99 10.51
N LEU A 409 3.14 19.36 11.53
CA LEU A 409 2.07 19.96 12.33
C LEU A 409 2.56 20.32 13.73
N TYR A 410 3.14 19.36 14.46
CA TYR A 410 3.52 19.57 15.86
C TYR A 410 4.64 20.62 16.01
N THR A 411 5.69 20.59 15.17
CA THR A 411 6.75 21.62 15.22
C THR A 411 6.26 23.05 14.94
N LYS A 412 5.12 23.21 14.25
CA LYS A 412 4.51 24.53 14.02
C LYS A 412 3.87 25.10 15.27
N VAL A 413 3.20 24.24 16.04
CA VAL A 413 2.60 24.61 17.32
C VAL A 413 3.71 24.78 18.37
N ARG A 414 4.68 23.86 18.39
CA ARG A 414 5.80 23.84 19.34
C ARG A 414 7.14 24.07 18.63
N LYS A 415 7.54 25.35 18.56
CA LYS A 415 8.74 25.79 17.81
C LYS A 415 10.08 25.37 18.41
N GLN A 416 10.15 25.11 19.71
CA GLN A 416 11.36 24.68 20.43
C GLN A 416 11.12 23.31 21.09
N ALA A 417 10.80 22.31 20.28
CA ALA A 417 10.61 20.96 20.76
C ALA A 417 11.95 20.20 20.76
N SER A 418 12.24 19.45 21.82
CA SER A 418 13.45 18.63 21.91
C SER A 418 13.32 17.34 21.10
N GLU A 419 14.42 16.72 20.67
CA GLU A 419 14.34 15.45 19.91
C GLU A 419 13.55 14.36 20.66
N LYS A 420 13.74 14.26 21.98
CA LYS A 420 12.98 13.33 22.83
C LYS A 420 11.49 13.61 22.82
N GLU A 421 11.11 14.88 22.83
CA GLU A 421 9.71 15.31 22.76
C GLU A 421 9.07 14.92 21.43
N LEU A 422 9.76 15.16 20.30
CA LEU A 422 9.25 14.75 18.98
C LEU A 422 9.05 13.24 18.89
N LEU A 423 10.00 12.45 19.42
CA LEU A 423 9.87 10.99 19.42
C LEU A 423 8.68 10.50 20.27
N MET A 424 8.45 11.12 21.44
CA MET A 424 7.30 10.77 22.29
C MET A 424 5.97 11.15 21.64
N VAL A 425 5.89 12.35 21.06
CA VAL A 425 4.68 12.82 20.36
C VAL A 425 4.36 11.94 19.16
N GLY A 426 5.37 11.57 18.37
CA GLY A 426 5.20 10.65 17.26
C GLY A 426 4.60 9.31 17.71
N ARG A 427 5.09 8.74 18.81
CA ARG A 427 4.57 7.48 19.38
C ARG A 427 3.16 7.61 19.95
N LEU A 428 2.84 8.74 20.60
CA LEU A 428 1.50 9.00 21.12
C LEU A 428 0.49 9.17 19.97
N PHE A 429 0.89 9.84 18.90
CA PHE A 429 0.06 10.01 17.71
C PHE A 429 -0.25 8.67 17.04
N LEU A 430 0.69 7.71 17.04
CA LEU A 430 0.43 6.35 16.55
C LEU A 430 -0.69 5.64 17.32
N LEU A 431 -0.70 5.76 18.64
CA LEU A 431 -1.76 5.19 19.48
C LEU A 431 -3.11 5.85 19.18
N LEU A 432 -3.12 7.18 19.06
CA LEU A 432 -4.32 7.94 18.69
C LEU A 432 -4.85 7.52 17.32
N LEU A 433 -3.97 7.37 16.34
CA LEU A 433 -4.32 6.93 14.99
C LEU A 433 -4.92 5.52 15.00
N SER A 434 -4.31 4.60 15.76
CA SER A 434 -4.80 3.22 15.90
C SER A 434 -6.23 3.17 16.45
N VAL A 435 -6.55 4.01 17.46
CA VAL A 435 -7.91 4.12 18.00
C VAL A 435 -8.87 4.74 16.98
N ALA A 436 -8.45 5.80 16.30
CA ALA A 436 -9.27 6.44 15.26
C ALA A 436 -9.61 5.48 14.11
N SER A 437 -8.69 4.59 13.75
CA SER A 437 -8.90 3.56 12.74
C SER A 437 -9.99 2.56 13.11
N ILE A 438 -10.07 2.15 14.40
CA ILE A 438 -11.13 1.25 14.89
C ILE A 438 -12.50 1.93 14.79
N VAL A 439 -12.58 3.20 15.17
CA VAL A 439 -13.83 3.98 15.11
C VAL A 439 -14.33 4.14 13.67
N TRP A 440 -13.43 4.11 12.69
CA TRP A 440 -13.78 4.27 11.28
C TRP A 440 -14.33 3.00 10.61
N VAL A 441 -14.10 1.82 11.21
CA VAL A 441 -14.49 0.50 10.64
C VAL A 441 -15.96 0.43 10.20
N PRO A 442 -16.96 0.86 11.00
CA PRO A 442 -18.37 0.73 10.61
C PRO A 442 -18.70 1.52 9.33
N LEU A 443 -18.07 2.68 9.13
CA LEU A 443 -18.29 3.49 7.93
C LEU A 443 -17.73 2.80 6.68
N VAL A 444 -16.60 2.10 6.82
CA VAL A 444 -16.00 1.33 5.72
C VAL A 444 -16.96 0.22 5.29
N GLN A 445 -17.53 -0.53 6.24
CA GLN A 445 -18.46 -1.63 5.94
C GLN A 445 -19.68 -1.19 5.13
N VAL A 446 -20.21 0.02 5.40
CA VAL A 446 -21.39 0.55 4.69
C VAL A 446 -21.04 1.05 3.28
N SER A 447 -19.78 1.38 3.01
CA SER A 447 -19.35 2.04 1.76
C SER A 447 -18.80 1.12 0.66
N GLN A 448 -18.68 -0.18 0.93
CA GLN A 448 -17.95 -1.13 0.08
C GLN A 448 -18.88 -1.91 -0.86
N ASN A 449 -18.82 -1.61 -2.16
CA ASN A 449 -19.61 -2.26 -3.23
C ASN A 449 -18.95 -3.55 -3.79
N GLY A 450 -18.37 -4.42 -2.96
CA GLY A 450 -17.90 -5.75 -3.37
C GLY A 450 -16.56 -5.81 -4.14
N GLN A 451 -16.02 -4.68 -4.63
CA GLN A 451 -14.70 -4.61 -5.28
C GLN A 451 -13.78 -3.59 -4.59
N LEU A 452 -12.91 -4.06 -3.70
CA LEU A 452 -12.07 -3.21 -2.84
C LEU A 452 -11.11 -2.29 -3.64
N ILE A 453 -10.48 -2.82 -4.70
CA ILE A 453 -9.53 -2.04 -5.51
C ILE A 453 -10.22 -0.91 -6.26
N HIS A 454 -11.37 -1.17 -6.88
CA HIS A 454 -12.10 -0.12 -7.61
C HIS A 454 -12.52 1.03 -6.69
N TYR A 455 -12.89 0.73 -5.44
CA TYR A 455 -13.19 1.75 -4.43
C TYR A 455 -11.95 2.60 -4.08
N THR A 456 -10.83 1.96 -3.73
CA THR A 456 -9.60 2.66 -3.32
C THR A 456 -9.02 3.49 -4.47
N GLU A 457 -9.04 2.96 -5.70
CA GLU A 457 -8.56 3.67 -6.89
C GLU A 457 -9.48 4.82 -7.31
N SER A 458 -10.80 4.69 -7.13
CA SER A 458 -11.73 5.77 -7.41
C SER A 458 -11.45 7.00 -6.55
N ILE A 459 -11.27 6.83 -5.25
CA ILE A 459 -10.99 7.97 -4.36
C ILE A 459 -9.58 8.53 -4.61
N SER A 460 -8.60 7.65 -4.86
CA SER A 460 -7.25 8.05 -5.27
C SER A 460 -7.26 8.87 -6.56
N SER A 461 -8.18 8.58 -7.49
CA SER A 461 -8.34 9.33 -8.75
C SER A 461 -8.93 10.74 -8.54
N TYR A 462 -9.70 10.97 -7.47
CA TYR A 462 -10.18 12.32 -7.14
C TYR A 462 -9.12 13.18 -6.43
N LEU A 463 -8.36 12.58 -5.51
CA LEU A 463 -7.43 13.32 -4.65
C LEU A 463 -6.00 13.37 -5.19
N GLY A 464 -5.57 12.33 -5.92
CA GLY A 464 -4.20 12.16 -6.39
C GLY A 464 -3.79 13.15 -7.48
N PRO A 465 -4.54 13.32 -8.59
CA PRO A 465 -4.13 14.18 -9.70
C PRO A 465 -3.84 15.65 -9.33
N PRO A 466 -4.65 16.33 -8.48
CA PRO A 466 -4.32 17.69 -8.04
C PRO A 466 -3.00 17.76 -7.27
N VAL A 467 -2.73 16.77 -6.40
CA VAL A 467 -1.50 16.71 -5.61
C VAL A 467 -0.30 16.42 -6.53
N ALA A 468 -0.43 15.45 -7.44
CA ALA A 468 0.58 15.16 -8.48
C ALA A 468 0.93 16.42 -9.28
N ALA A 469 -0.07 17.18 -9.73
CA ALA A 469 0.13 18.41 -10.47
C ALA A 469 0.97 19.43 -9.67
N VAL A 470 0.69 19.61 -8.38
CA VAL A 470 1.47 20.52 -7.51
C VAL A 470 2.93 20.09 -7.43
N TYR A 471 3.21 18.79 -7.25
CA TYR A 471 4.60 18.30 -7.18
C TYR A 471 5.35 18.40 -8.52
N VAL A 472 4.68 18.08 -9.63
CA VAL A 472 5.25 18.24 -10.98
C VAL A 472 5.57 19.71 -11.24
N LEU A 473 4.63 20.62 -10.96
CA LEU A 473 4.85 22.06 -11.10
C LEU A 473 5.95 22.58 -10.17
N ALA A 474 6.02 22.08 -8.93
CA ALA A 474 7.06 22.45 -7.98
C ALA A 474 8.46 22.11 -8.50
N ILE A 475 8.61 20.94 -9.13
CA ILE A 475 9.89 20.43 -9.65
C ILE A 475 10.26 21.08 -10.99
N PHE A 476 9.35 21.09 -11.96
CA PHE A 476 9.67 21.47 -13.34
C PHE A 476 9.39 22.93 -13.65
N CYS A 477 8.47 23.60 -12.94
CA CYS A 477 8.06 24.97 -13.23
C CYS A 477 8.56 25.95 -12.16
N LYS A 478 9.70 26.60 -12.43
CA LYS A 478 10.26 27.64 -11.53
C LYS A 478 9.37 28.89 -11.38
N ARG A 479 8.45 29.13 -12.32
CA ARG A 479 7.57 30.31 -12.36
C ARG A 479 6.37 30.22 -11.42
N VAL A 480 5.97 29.01 -11.03
CA VAL A 480 4.84 28.81 -10.10
C VAL A 480 5.31 29.16 -8.70
N ASN A 481 4.56 30.03 -8.02
CA ASN A 481 4.80 30.47 -6.65
C ASN A 481 3.47 30.57 -5.91
N GLU A 482 3.50 30.38 -4.60
CA GLU A 482 2.34 30.60 -3.75
C GLU A 482 2.05 32.11 -3.70
N GLN A 483 0.80 32.51 -3.98
CA GLN A 483 0.37 33.89 -3.79
C GLN A 483 0.33 34.17 -2.29
N TYR A 484 1.34 34.89 -1.80
CA TYR A 484 1.25 35.49 -0.48
C TYR A 484 0.18 36.57 -0.53
N PRO A 485 -0.84 36.57 0.34
CA PRO A 485 -1.31 37.86 0.79
C PRO A 485 -0.08 38.52 1.43
N GLU A 486 0.33 39.68 0.90
CA GLU A 486 1.28 40.54 1.59
C GLU A 486 0.71 40.83 2.98
N GLN A 487 1.07 40.00 3.96
CA GLN A 487 1.02 40.45 5.32
C GLN A 487 2.18 41.44 5.41
N SER A 488 1.85 42.73 5.33
CA SER A 488 2.82 43.79 5.53
C SER A 488 3.62 43.41 6.76
N ARG A 489 4.94 43.23 6.57
CA ARG A 489 5.84 42.96 7.69
C ARG A 489 5.86 44.24 8.54
N GLY A 490 4.88 44.36 9.43
CA GLY A 490 4.75 45.53 10.29
C GLY A 490 6.04 45.74 11.07
N CYS A 491 6.47 47.00 11.19
CA CYS A 491 7.67 47.41 11.91
C CYS A 491 7.78 46.79 13.32
N LEU A 492 6.65 46.44 13.96
CA LEU A 492 6.62 45.76 15.26
C LEU A 492 7.33 44.40 15.27
N LYS A 493 7.32 43.62 14.18
CA LYS A 493 8.01 42.31 14.15
C LYS A 493 9.52 42.46 13.98
N LYS A 494 9.97 43.48 13.24
CA LYS A 494 11.38 43.89 13.16
C LYS A 494 11.89 44.43 14.51
N ALA A 495 11.05 45.12 15.27
CA ALA A 495 11.39 45.58 16.62
C ALA A 495 11.42 44.42 17.62
N TYR A 496 10.49 43.47 17.54
CA TYR A 496 10.44 42.28 18.40
C TYR A 496 11.65 41.35 18.19
N ASP A 497 12.05 41.11 16.93
CA ASP A 497 13.22 40.27 16.62
C ASP A 497 14.56 40.94 17.03
N LEU A 498 14.60 42.28 17.12
CA LEU A 498 15.76 43.05 17.59
C LEU A 498 15.82 43.15 19.13
N PHE A 499 14.67 43.07 19.82
CA PHE A 499 14.57 43.18 21.28
C PHE A 499 14.71 41.82 21.99
N CYS A 500 14.33 40.71 21.35
CA CYS A 500 14.30 39.39 21.99
C CYS A 500 15.59 38.57 21.91
N GLY A 501 16.69 39.10 21.37
CA GLY A 501 18.00 38.45 21.47
C GLY A 501 18.01 36.95 21.15
N LEU A 502 17.37 36.54 20.04
CA LEU A 502 17.29 35.14 19.64
C LEU A 502 18.67 34.59 19.28
N GLN A 503 19.35 34.05 20.30
CA GLN A 503 20.52 33.20 20.14
C GLN A 503 20.16 31.99 19.29
N LYS A 504 20.94 31.79 18.23
CA LYS A 504 21.06 30.48 17.57
C LYS A 504 21.51 29.48 18.63
N GLY A 505 20.72 28.41 18.81
CA GLY A 505 21.09 27.26 19.64
C GLY A 505 22.42 26.63 19.23
N PRO A 506 22.95 25.70 20.04
CA PRO A 506 24.32 25.23 19.93
C PRO A 506 24.57 24.62 18.55
N LYS A 507 25.60 25.15 17.89
CA LYS A 507 26.06 24.67 16.58
C LYS A 507 26.96 23.45 16.80
N LEU A 508 26.75 22.39 16.01
CA LEU A 508 27.88 21.54 15.60
C LEU A 508 28.96 22.46 15.00
N THR A 509 30.24 22.09 15.04
CA THR A 509 31.26 22.88 14.35
C THR A 509 30.83 23.06 12.89
N LYS A 510 30.96 24.27 12.33
CA LYS A 510 30.47 24.58 10.97
C LYS A 510 30.99 23.57 9.94
N GLU A 511 32.20 23.06 10.13
CA GLU A 511 32.78 22.00 9.31
C GLU A 511 32.07 20.65 9.47
N GLU A 512 31.62 20.27 10.66
CA GLU A 512 30.80 19.07 10.88
C GLU A 512 29.39 19.23 10.33
N GLU A 513 28.78 20.42 10.47
CA GLU A 513 27.44 20.71 9.94
C GLU A 513 27.44 20.79 8.41
N GLU A 514 28.48 21.35 7.80
CA GLU A 514 28.70 21.37 6.36
C GLU A 514 29.13 20.01 5.82
N ALA A 515 29.97 19.24 6.53
CA ALA A 515 30.33 17.88 6.14
C ALA A 515 29.14 16.92 6.27
N LEU A 516 28.31 17.08 7.31
CA LEU A 516 27.07 16.33 7.49
C LEU A 516 26.04 16.74 6.44
N SER A 517 25.85 18.03 6.18
CA SER A 517 24.96 18.54 5.12
C SER A 517 25.41 18.08 3.72
N LYS A 518 26.71 18.10 3.45
CA LYS A 518 27.31 17.61 2.20
C LYS A 518 27.15 16.09 2.07
N LYS A 519 27.33 15.33 3.15
CA LYS A 519 27.07 13.88 3.17
C LYS A 519 25.58 13.55 3.03
N LEU A 520 24.69 14.39 3.57
CA LEU A 520 23.23 14.23 3.52
C LEU A 520 22.61 14.64 2.17
N THR A 521 23.32 15.43 1.36
CA THR A 521 22.83 15.95 0.06
C THR A 521 23.63 15.45 -1.14
N ASP A 522 24.63 14.60 -0.92
CA ASP A 522 25.44 14.04 -2.00
C ASP A 522 24.60 13.12 -2.89
N THR A 523 24.58 13.45 -4.19
CA THR A 523 23.97 12.63 -5.23
C THR A 523 25.01 12.10 -6.22
N SER A 524 26.29 12.11 -5.84
CA SER A 524 27.37 11.57 -6.66
C SER A 524 27.19 10.06 -6.81
N GLU A 525 27.52 9.55 -8.01
CA GLU A 525 27.41 8.14 -8.33
C GLU A 525 28.74 7.62 -8.87
N ARG A 526 29.09 6.41 -8.47
CA ARG A 526 30.24 5.71 -9.06
C ARG A 526 29.90 5.35 -10.52
N PRO A 527 30.78 5.63 -11.49
CA PRO A 527 30.48 5.46 -12.91
C PRO A 527 29.98 4.06 -13.29
N LEU A 528 30.61 3.02 -12.75
CA LEU A 528 30.26 1.63 -13.02
C LEU A 528 28.82 1.30 -12.57
N TRP A 529 28.48 1.65 -11.33
CA TRP A 529 27.14 1.36 -10.78
C TRP A 529 26.04 2.17 -11.46
N ARG A 530 26.33 3.42 -11.83
CA ARG A 530 25.42 4.23 -12.66
C ARG A 530 25.09 3.53 -13.99
N THR A 531 26.10 2.99 -14.67
CA THR A 531 25.91 2.27 -15.94
C THR A 531 25.09 1.00 -15.75
N VAL A 532 25.40 0.19 -14.74
CA VAL A 532 24.65 -1.05 -14.42
C VAL A 532 23.16 -0.74 -14.16
N VAL A 533 22.89 0.26 -13.34
CA VAL A 533 21.53 0.69 -12.99
C VAL A 533 20.80 1.23 -14.23
N ASN A 534 21.44 2.04 -15.08
CA ASN A 534 20.83 2.53 -16.32
C ASN A 534 20.50 1.39 -17.31
N ILE A 535 21.39 0.41 -17.48
CA ILE A 535 21.14 -0.76 -18.34
C ILE A 535 19.91 -1.53 -17.86
N ASN A 536 19.82 -1.80 -16.55
CA ASN A 536 18.68 -2.52 -15.98
C ASN A 536 17.37 -1.72 -16.12
N ALA A 537 17.40 -0.39 -16.00
CA ALA A 537 16.22 0.43 -16.25
C ALA A 537 15.73 0.31 -17.71
N ILE A 538 16.64 0.28 -18.69
CA ILE A 538 16.27 0.09 -20.10
C ILE A 538 15.70 -1.32 -20.34
N LEU A 539 16.33 -2.35 -19.78
CA LEU A 539 15.84 -3.73 -19.89
C LEU A 539 14.44 -3.87 -19.28
N LEU A 540 14.22 -3.30 -18.09
CA LEU A 540 12.91 -3.26 -17.45
C LEU A 540 11.87 -2.61 -18.37
N LEU A 541 12.15 -1.43 -18.92
CA LEU A 541 11.21 -0.73 -19.82
C LEU A 541 10.93 -1.55 -21.08
N ALA A 542 11.94 -2.22 -21.65
CA ALA A 542 11.75 -3.10 -22.80
C ALA A 542 10.82 -4.28 -22.49
N VAL A 543 11.00 -4.91 -21.31
CA VAL A 543 10.10 -5.97 -20.82
C VAL A 543 8.68 -5.42 -20.62
N VAL A 544 8.53 -4.26 -19.98
CA VAL A 544 7.23 -3.62 -19.75
C VAL A 544 6.52 -3.32 -21.08
N VAL A 545 7.22 -2.81 -22.09
CA VAL A 545 6.64 -2.57 -23.42
C VAL A 545 6.21 -3.88 -24.08
N PHE A 546 7.06 -4.92 -24.01
CA PHE A 546 6.74 -6.23 -24.57
C PHE A 546 5.49 -6.85 -23.93
N ILE A 547 5.40 -6.88 -22.60
CA ILE A 547 4.24 -7.48 -21.91
C ILE A 547 2.95 -6.70 -22.16
N HIS A 548 3.01 -5.37 -22.24
CA HIS A 548 1.83 -4.58 -22.62
C HIS A 548 1.41 -4.85 -24.06
N GLY A 549 2.37 -4.98 -24.99
CA GLY A 549 2.07 -5.33 -26.38
C GLY A 549 1.53 -6.75 -26.55
N TYR A 550 1.98 -7.71 -25.73
CA TYR A 550 1.52 -9.10 -25.79
C TYR A 550 0.08 -9.27 -25.29
N TYR A 551 -0.30 -8.55 -24.24
CA TYR A 551 -1.66 -8.60 -23.67
C TYR A 551 -2.59 -7.49 -24.16
N ALA A 552 -2.14 -6.66 -25.10
CA ALA A 552 -2.92 -5.56 -25.68
C ALA A 552 -4.26 -6.02 -26.26
#